data_AF-A0A2D5I3W9-F1
#
_entry.id   AF-A0A2D5I3W9-F1
#
_cell.length_a   1.000
_cell.length_b   1.000
_cell.length_c   1.000
_cell.angle_alpha   90.00
_cell.angle_beta   90.00
_cell.angle_gamma   90.00
#
_symmetry.space_group_name_H-M   'P 1'
#
loop_
_entity.id
_entity.type
_entity.pdbx_description
1 polymer ?
#
loop_
_entity_poly.entity_id
_entity_poly.type
_entity_poly.pdbx_seq_one_letter_code
_entity_poly.pdbx_strand_id
1 'polypeptide(L)'
;MPILFSCASNSLLTSKQQIYTGKFYADNSNFNSAFTTSIVKQGNVFIIQVSKPFFGNVLDLSVKRNGDIESTLSNNMFVNSDLRNVDYKKIYVWLNQCLDSKNLLKDSETKDRPEYLFVQNNNIRLVCSKNENKTSFEIRGYEFQVNGYVKS
;
A
#
# COMPACT_ATOMS: atom_id res chain seq x y z
N MET A 1 -25.32 -3.25 -39.01
CA MET A 1 -24.29 -2.22 -38.84
C MET A 1 -23.67 -2.42 -37.45
N PRO A 2 -22.49 -3.05 -37.33
CA PRO A 2 -21.84 -3.21 -36.03
C PRO A 2 -21.04 -1.95 -35.70
N ILE A 3 -21.25 -1.41 -34.49
CA ILE A 3 -20.45 -0.31 -33.93
C ILE A 3 -19.18 -0.94 -33.37
N LEU A 4 -18.03 -0.63 -33.98
CA LEU A 4 -16.72 -0.97 -33.46
C LEU A 4 -16.43 -0.10 -32.24
N PHE A 5 -16.42 -0.69 -31.04
CA PHE A 5 -15.83 -0.05 -29.86
C PHE A 5 -14.31 -0.07 -30.02
N SER A 6 -13.73 1.09 -30.34
CA SER A 6 -12.29 1.31 -30.29
C SER A 6 -11.88 1.57 -28.84
N CYS A 7 -11.21 0.60 -28.21
CA CYS A 7 -10.43 0.85 -27.00
C CYS A 7 -9.16 1.60 -27.42
N ALA A 8 -9.22 2.93 -27.48
CA ALA A 8 -8.03 3.75 -27.60
C ALA A 8 -7.24 3.66 -26.28
N SER A 9 -6.22 2.80 -26.24
CA SER A 9 -5.25 2.82 -25.15
C SER A 9 -4.36 4.05 -25.33
N ASN A 10 -4.61 5.08 -24.52
CA ASN A 10 -3.72 6.22 -24.40
C ASN A 10 -2.38 5.75 -23.81
N SER A 11 -1.41 5.41 -24.67
CA SER A 11 -0.01 5.24 -24.29
C SER A 11 0.66 6.62 -24.16
N LEU A 12 0.11 7.47 -23.29
CA LEU A 12 0.72 8.75 -22.96
C LEU A 12 1.83 8.51 -21.92
N LEU A 13 3.09 8.63 -22.34
CA LEU A 13 4.32 8.67 -21.53
C LEU A 13 4.12 8.30 -20.04
N THR A 14 3.89 7.02 -19.75
CA THR A 14 3.74 6.58 -18.38
C THR A 14 5.13 6.50 -17.77
N SER A 15 5.41 7.33 -16.76
CA SER A 15 6.50 7.05 -15.82
C SER A 15 6.44 5.56 -15.48
N LYS A 16 7.55 4.82 -15.66
CA LYS A 16 7.59 3.36 -15.51
C LYS A 16 6.84 2.94 -14.24
N GLN A 17 5.62 2.43 -14.43
CA GLN A 17 4.73 2.07 -13.34
C GLN A 17 5.18 0.70 -12.82
N GLN A 18 5.29 0.58 -11.50
CA GLN A 18 5.50 -0.72 -10.84
C GLN A 18 4.21 -1.09 -10.14
N ILE A 19 3.67 -2.25 -10.47
CA ILE A 19 2.40 -2.74 -9.93
C ILE A 19 2.73 -3.95 -9.06
N TYR A 20 2.21 -3.95 -7.84
CA TYR A 20 2.35 -5.05 -6.90
C TYR A 20 0.96 -5.53 -6.52
N THR A 21 0.68 -6.82 -6.68
CA THR A 21 -0.64 -7.38 -6.36
C THR A 21 -0.54 -8.51 -5.35
N GLY A 22 -1.56 -8.65 -4.52
CA GLY A 22 -1.64 -9.78 -3.61
C GLY A 22 -2.88 -9.76 -2.73
N LYS A 23 -2.75 -10.34 -1.55
CA LYS A 23 -3.87 -10.60 -0.65
C LYS A 23 -3.55 -10.15 0.75
N PHE A 24 -4.47 -9.39 1.32
CA PHE A 24 -4.41 -8.88 2.67
C PHE A 24 -5.57 -9.47 3.45
N TYR A 25 -5.35 -9.70 4.73
CA TYR A 25 -6.33 -10.16 5.68
C TYR A 25 -6.36 -9.15 6.79
N ALA A 26 -7.54 -8.63 7.09
CA ALA A 26 -7.74 -7.66 8.16
C ALA A 26 -8.72 -8.23 9.18
N ASP A 27 -8.36 -8.05 10.43
CA ASP A 27 -9.04 -8.59 11.60
C ASP A 27 -9.16 -7.49 12.66
N ASN A 28 -10.36 -7.33 13.20
CA ASN A 28 -10.65 -6.49 14.36
C ASN A 28 -11.88 -7.05 15.11
N SER A 29 -12.33 -6.34 16.15
CA SER A 29 -13.49 -6.76 16.96
C SER A 29 -14.81 -6.90 16.17
N ASN A 30 -14.94 -6.23 15.02
CA ASN A 30 -16.19 -6.13 14.26
C ASN A 30 -16.19 -6.95 12.96
N PHE A 31 -15.01 -7.21 12.39
CA PHE A 31 -14.90 -7.94 11.15
C PHE A 31 -13.57 -8.65 11.01
N ASN A 32 -13.64 -9.70 10.21
CA ASN A 32 -12.51 -10.50 9.81
C ASN A 32 -12.71 -10.84 8.33
N SER A 33 -11.81 -10.40 7.47
CA SER A 33 -12.00 -10.53 6.02
C SER A 33 -10.69 -10.52 5.25
N ALA A 34 -10.67 -11.32 4.18
CA ALA A 34 -9.63 -11.29 3.17
C ALA A 34 -10.00 -10.33 2.03
N PHE A 35 -9.01 -9.62 1.53
CA PHE A 35 -9.09 -8.64 0.47
C PHE A 35 -7.99 -8.88 -0.56
N THR A 36 -8.28 -8.51 -1.80
CA THR A 36 -7.24 -8.36 -2.82
C THR A 36 -6.68 -6.95 -2.74
N THR A 37 -5.37 -6.82 -2.82
CA THR A 37 -4.68 -5.53 -2.74
C THR A 37 -3.81 -5.32 -3.97
N SER A 38 -3.85 -4.11 -4.51
CA SER A 38 -2.92 -3.62 -5.52
C SER A 38 -2.21 -2.39 -4.97
N ILE A 39 -0.88 -2.37 -5.06
CA ILE A 39 -0.05 -1.21 -4.75
C ILE A 39 0.64 -0.81 -6.04
N VAL A 40 0.38 0.40 -6.49
CA VAL A 40 0.94 0.96 -7.71
C VAL A 40 1.90 2.07 -7.34
N LYS A 41 3.16 1.96 -7.75
CA LYS A 41 4.15 3.04 -7.68
C LYS A 41 4.22 3.75 -9.03
N GLN A 42 3.88 5.04 -9.03
CA GLN A 42 3.91 5.90 -10.22
C GLN A 42 4.62 7.21 -9.87
N GLY A 43 5.87 7.36 -10.29
CA GLY A 43 6.70 8.50 -9.91
C GLY A 43 6.83 8.63 -8.39
N ASN A 44 6.36 9.75 -7.85
CA ASN A 44 6.41 10.08 -6.40
C ASN A 44 5.11 9.74 -5.65
N VAL A 45 4.27 8.86 -6.20
CA VAL A 45 2.96 8.50 -5.64
C VAL A 45 2.83 6.99 -5.52
N PHE A 46 2.31 6.53 -4.38
CA PHE A 46 1.76 5.19 -4.23
C PHE A 46 0.25 5.25 -4.27
N ILE A 47 -0.36 4.42 -5.10
CA ILE A 47 -1.81 4.23 -5.16
C ILE A 47 -2.10 2.83 -4.60
N ILE A 48 -2.81 2.76 -3.48
CA ILE A 48 -3.15 1.54 -2.76
C ILE A 48 -4.63 1.28 -2.95
N GLN A 49 -4.95 0.19 -3.62
CA GLN A 49 -6.31 -0.22 -3.90
C GLN A 49 -6.60 -1.54 -3.18
N VAL A 50 -7.72 -1.59 -2.47
CA VAL A 50 -8.20 -2.79 -1.78
C VAL A 50 -9.57 -3.13 -2.33
N SER A 51 -9.77 -4.39 -2.69
CA SER A 51 -11.04 -4.90 -3.18
C SER A 51 -11.49 -6.14 -2.41
N LYS A 52 -12.80 -6.24 -2.20
CA LYS A 52 -13.42 -7.40 -1.56
C LYS A 52 -14.12 -8.24 -2.65
N PRO A 53 -14.00 -9.58 -2.62
CA PRO A 53 -14.75 -10.44 -3.54
C PRO A 53 -16.24 -10.07 -3.53
N PHE A 54 -16.85 -9.96 -4.71
CA PHE A 54 -18.26 -9.60 -4.94
C PHE A 54 -18.69 -8.16 -4.61
N PHE A 55 -17.89 -7.38 -3.88
CA PHE A 55 -18.22 -5.99 -3.52
C PHE A 55 -17.36 -4.95 -4.26
N GLY A 56 -16.35 -5.39 -5.02
CA GLY A 56 -15.50 -4.49 -5.80
C GLY A 56 -14.49 -3.74 -4.93
N ASN A 57 -14.08 -2.55 -5.38
CA ASN A 57 -13.12 -1.71 -4.68
C ASN A 57 -13.74 -1.11 -3.41
N VAL A 58 -13.10 -1.38 -2.27
CA VAL A 58 -13.54 -0.92 -0.94
C VAL A 58 -12.60 0.12 -0.34
N LEU A 59 -11.40 0.29 -0.91
CA LEU A 59 -10.48 1.37 -0.59
C LEU A 59 -9.68 1.74 -1.82
N ASP A 60 -9.49 3.04 -2.01
CA ASP A 60 -8.50 3.61 -2.91
C ASP A 60 -7.85 4.78 -2.18
N LEU A 61 -6.54 4.67 -1.94
CA LEU A 61 -5.73 5.63 -1.21
C LEU A 61 -4.47 5.93 -2.00
N SER A 62 -4.29 7.19 -2.36
CA SER A 62 -3.04 7.69 -2.90
C SER A 62 -2.23 8.37 -1.81
N VAL A 63 -0.96 8.00 -1.68
CA VAL A 63 0.01 8.61 -0.76
C VAL A 63 1.15 9.21 -1.57
N LYS A 64 1.29 10.53 -1.52
CA LYS A 64 2.36 11.26 -2.20
C LYS A 64 3.60 11.33 -1.32
N ARG A 65 4.78 11.52 -1.92
CA ARG A 65 6.06 11.65 -1.21
C ARG A 65 6.08 12.73 -0.13
N ASN A 66 5.33 13.82 -0.33
CA ASN A 66 5.19 14.91 0.64
C ASN A 66 4.14 14.62 1.73
N GLY A 67 3.63 13.39 1.83
CA GLY A 67 2.64 12.97 2.83
C GLY A 67 1.21 13.39 2.52
N ASP A 68 0.95 14.05 1.39
CA ASP A 68 -0.40 14.36 0.97
C ASP A 68 -1.12 13.07 0.59
N ILE A 69 -2.40 13.01 0.97
CA ILE A 69 -3.26 11.86 0.68
C ILE A 69 -4.45 12.28 -0.18
N GLU A 70 -4.85 11.38 -1.07
CA GLU A 70 -6.10 11.50 -1.82
C GLU A 70 -6.84 10.17 -1.68
N SER A 71 -8.15 10.22 -1.42
CA SER A 71 -8.98 9.02 -1.38
C SER A 71 -10.29 9.28 -2.10
N THR A 72 -10.66 8.37 -3.01
CA THR A 72 -11.83 8.54 -3.88
C THR A 72 -13.15 8.11 -3.22
N LEU A 73 -13.09 7.46 -2.06
CA LEU A 73 -14.27 7.06 -1.31
C LEU A 73 -14.47 7.99 -0.11
N SER A 74 -15.49 8.84 -0.20
CA SER A 74 -15.88 9.84 0.80
C SER A 74 -16.39 9.26 2.13
N ASN A 75 -16.43 7.94 2.29
CA ASN A 75 -17.04 7.23 3.41
C ASN A 75 -16.07 6.27 4.12
N ASN A 76 -14.78 6.62 4.15
CA ASN A 76 -13.75 5.69 4.57
C ASN A 76 -13.49 5.75 6.08
N MET A 77 -14.09 4.79 6.81
CA MET A 77 -13.66 4.36 8.14
C MET A 77 -12.14 4.08 8.22
N PHE A 78 -11.48 3.82 7.09
CA PHE A 78 -10.04 3.57 6.98
C PHE A 78 -9.16 4.82 6.77
N VAL A 79 -9.73 5.93 6.29
CA VAL A 79 -8.98 7.18 5.97
C VAL A 79 -9.18 8.23 7.07
N ASN A 80 -10.10 8.01 8.00
CA ASN A 80 -10.31 8.87 9.17
C ASN A 80 -9.41 8.48 10.37
N SER A 81 -8.21 7.97 10.08
CA SER A 81 -7.25 7.61 11.13
C SER A 81 -6.51 8.86 11.58
N ASP A 82 -6.17 8.98 12.86
CA ASP A 82 -5.40 10.09 13.44
C ASP A 82 -3.95 10.21 12.90
N LEU A 83 -3.69 9.68 11.71
CA LEU A 83 -2.44 9.80 10.99
C LEU A 83 -2.31 11.23 10.47
N ARG A 84 -1.22 11.89 10.88
CA ARG A 84 -0.87 13.22 10.40
C ARG A 84 -0.07 13.10 9.11
N ASN A 85 0.11 14.21 8.40
CA ASN A 85 0.97 14.28 7.21
C ASN A 85 2.39 13.69 7.46
N VAL A 86 2.95 13.88 8.65
CA VAL A 86 4.24 13.28 9.04
C VAL A 86 4.21 11.75 9.07
N ASP A 87 3.11 11.15 9.48
CA ASP A 87 2.93 9.69 9.48
C ASP A 87 2.84 9.18 8.04
N TYR A 88 2.09 9.86 7.16
CA TYR A 88 2.03 9.49 5.74
C TYR A 88 3.36 9.63 5.02
N LYS A 89 4.18 10.64 5.34
CA LYS A 89 5.57 10.74 4.86
C LYS A 89 6.39 9.52 5.25
N LYS A 90 6.31 9.09 6.51
CA LYS A 90 7.01 7.90 7.01
C LYS A 90 6.54 6.63 6.29
N ILE A 91 5.22 6.47 6.13
CA ILE A 91 4.62 5.35 5.41
C ILE A 91 5.09 5.30 3.97
N TYR A 92 5.14 6.45 3.26
CA TYR A 92 5.66 6.52 1.90
C TYR A 92 7.10 6.01 1.79
N VAL A 93 7.99 6.50 2.68
CA VAL A 93 9.40 6.10 2.69
C VAL A 93 9.53 4.61 2.98
N TRP A 94 8.81 4.12 3.98
CA TRP A 94 8.81 2.71 4.36
C TRP A 94 8.28 1.81 3.24
N LEU A 95 7.15 2.14 2.60
CA LEU A 95 6.63 1.39 1.44
C LEU A 95 7.66 1.33 0.30
N ASN A 96 8.31 2.47 0.02
CA ASN A 96 9.33 2.53 -1.01
C ASN A 96 10.52 1.60 -0.71
N GLN A 97 10.98 1.58 0.54
CA GLN A 97 12.05 0.68 1.00
C GLN A 97 11.64 -0.80 0.96
N CYS A 98 10.43 -1.13 1.41
CA CYS A 98 9.91 -2.51 1.38
C CYS A 98 9.78 -3.06 -0.05
N LEU A 99 9.32 -2.23 -0.98
CA LEU A 99 8.99 -2.65 -2.35
C LEU A 99 10.19 -2.60 -3.31
N ASP A 100 11.15 -1.70 -3.14
CA ASP A 100 12.36 -1.63 -3.97
C ASP A 100 13.43 -2.65 -3.49
N SER A 101 13.67 -3.71 -4.28
CA SER A 101 14.73 -4.70 -3.98
C SER A 101 16.16 -4.14 -4.06
N LYS A 102 16.36 -3.03 -4.78
CA LYS A 102 17.70 -2.49 -5.06
C LYS A 102 18.32 -1.70 -3.92
N ASN A 103 17.52 -1.21 -2.96
CA ASN A 103 18.02 -0.46 -1.81
C ASN A 103 18.26 -1.35 -0.58
N LEU A 104 17.62 -2.53 -0.51
CA LEU A 104 17.80 -3.47 0.61
C LEU A 104 19.17 -4.17 0.60
N LEU A 105 19.86 -4.23 -0.54
CA LEU A 105 21.14 -4.93 -0.70
C LEU A 105 22.37 -4.00 -0.64
N LYS A 106 22.21 -2.66 -0.63
CA LYS A 106 23.34 -1.73 -0.56
C LYS A 106 23.65 -1.22 0.85
N ASP A 107 22.68 -1.29 1.77
CA ASP A 107 22.86 -0.87 3.16
C ASP A 107 23.15 -2.05 4.10
N SER A 108 23.73 -3.15 3.60
CA SER A 108 24.10 -4.31 4.43
C SER A 108 25.25 -4.05 5.42
N GLU A 109 25.84 -2.84 5.40
CA GLU A 109 26.83 -2.40 6.38
C GLU A 109 26.26 -1.49 7.49
N THR A 110 25.00 -1.07 7.39
CA THR A 110 24.29 -0.37 8.46
C THR A 110 23.20 -1.27 9.04
N LYS A 111 23.34 -1.58 10.34
CA LYS A 111 22.44 -2.42 11.15
C LYS A 111 21.00 -1.87 11.34
N ASP A 112 20.55 -0.93 10.52
CA ASP A 112 19.20 -0.37 10.57
C ASP A 112 18.36 -0.93 9.42
N ARG A 113 17.97 -2.20 9.56
CA ARG A 113 16.99 -2.81 8.66
C ARG A 113 15.63 -2.13 8.85
N PRO A 114 14.90 -1.76 7.79
CA PRO A 114 13.56 -1.18 7.89
C PRO A 114 12.49 -2.27 8.15
N GLU A 115 12.81 -3.24 9.01
CA GLU A 115 11.91 -4.35 9.35
C GLU A 115 10.62 -3.83 9.98
N TYR A 116 10.66 -2.66 10.64
CA TYR A 116 9.49 -2.07 11.27
C TYR A 116 9.49 -0.53 11.26
N LEU A 117 8.29 0.04 11.28
CA LEU A 117 8.00 1.47 11.40
C LEU A 117 6.91 1.66 12.46
N PHE A 118 7.02 2.71 13.27
CA PHE A 118 5.97 3.15 14.17
C PHE A 118 5.39 4.50 13.72
N VAL A 119 4.06 4.60 13.70
CA VAL A 119 3.30 5.82 13.37
C VAL A 119 2.22 6.08 14.42
N GLN A 120 1.55 7.24 14.33
CA GLN A 120 0.49 7.65 15.26
C GLN A 120 0.98 7.62 16.72
N ASN A 121 2.10 8.30 16.99
CA ASN A 121 2.74 8.33 18.32
C ASN A 121 3.05 6.93 18.89
N ASN A 122 3.49 6.01 18.03
CA ASN A 122 3.82 4.61 18.34
C ASN A 122 2.63 3.67 18.59
N ASN A 123 1.40 4.10 18.31
CA ASN A 123 0.20 3.26 18.47
C ASN A 123 0.02 2.25 17.34
N ILE A 124 0.61 2.51 16.17
CA ILE A 124 0.54 1.58 15.03
C ILE A 124 1.95 1.16 14.66
N ARG A 125 2.16 -0.17 14.63
CA ARG A 125 3.38 -0.81 14.17
C ARG A 125 3.17 -1.38 12.77
N LEU A 126 4.04 -1.03 11.86
CA LEU A 126 4.12 -1.57 10.50
C LEU A 126 5.39 -2.41 10.40
N VAL A 127 5.30 -3.57 9.77
CA VAL A 127 6.41 -4.51 9.57
C VAL A 127 6.36 -4.98 8.14
N CYS A 128 7.52 -5.06 7.49
CA CYS A 128 7.61 -5.69 6.18
C CYS A 128 8.80 -6.63 6.12
N SER A 129 8.65 -7.67 5.31
CA SER A 129 9.73 -8.61 5.00
C SER A 129 9.68 -8.96 3.53
N LYS A 130 10.85 -9.04 2.91
CA LYS A 130 10.95 -9.33 1.49
C LYS A 130 11.70 -10.64 1.28
N ASN A 131 11.05 -11.54 0.55
CA ASN A 131 11.65 -12.75 0.00
C ASN A 131 11.68 -12.62 -1.52
N GLU A 132 12.40 -13.50 -2.21
CA GLU A 132 12.66 -13.43 -3.66
C GLU A 132 11.40 -13.14 -4.51
N ASN A 133 10.24 -13.69 -4.12
CA ASN A 133 9.02 -13.66 -4.91
C ASN A 133 7.86 -12.88 -4.27
N LYS A 134 8.03 -12.32 -3.06
CA LYS A 134 6.95 -11.64 -2.34
C LYS A 134 7.47 -10.66 -1.30
N THR A 135 6.72 -9.58 -1.10
CA THR A 135 6.88 -8.68 0.05
C THR A 135 5.69 -8.91 0.97
N SER A 136 5.96 -9.33 2.20
CA SER A 136 4.96 -9.55 3.24
C SER A 136 4.83 -8.30 4.10
N PHE A 137 3.62 -8.04 4.58
CA PHE A 137 3.30 -6.90 5.43
C PHE A 137 2.53 -7.36 6.66
N GLU A 138 2.81 -6.75 7.81
CA GLU A 138 2.01 -6.82 9.02
C GLU A 138 1.83 -5.40 9.56
N ILE A 139 0.60 -5.00 9.82
CA ILE A 139 0.23 -3.71 10.40
C ILE A 139 -0.61 -4.03 11.62
N ARG A 140 -0.21 -3.55 12.80
CA ARG A 140 -0.91 -3.82 14.05
C ARG A 140 -1.14 -2.52 14.81
N GLY A 141 -2.39 -2.27 15.14
CA GLY A 141 -2.81 -1.29 16.14
C GLY A 141 -3.37 -2.01 17.38
N TYR A 142 -3.86 -1.23 18.35
CA TYR A 142 -4.45 -1.80 19.57
C TYR A 142 -5.70 -2.66 19.29
N GLU A 143 -6.56 -2.23 18.35
CA GLU A 143 -7.85 -2.89 18.08
C GLU A 143 -7.91 -3.63 16.75
N PHE A 144 -6.82 -3.64 15.98
CA PHE A 144 -6.83 -4.23 14.65
C PHE A 144 -5.47 -4.81 14.25
N GLN A 145 -5.52 -5.77 13.35
CA GLN A 145 -4.38 -6.31 12.66
C GLN A 145 -4.69 -6.46 11.17
N VAL A 146 -3.70 -6.12 10.34
CA VAL A 146 -3.70 -6.40 8.91
C VAL A 146 -2.43 -7.16 8.57
N ASN A 147 -2.55 -8.29 7.90
CA ASN A 147 -1.39 -9.03 7.40
C ASN A 147 -1.62 -9.49 5.97
N GLY A 148 -0.56 -9.54 5.18
CA GLY A 148 -0.71 -9.88 3.77
C GLY A 148 0.61 -9.95 3.04
N TYR A 149 0.51 -10.10 1.73
CA TYR A 149 1.67 -10.02 0.86
C TYR A 149 1.27 -9.42 -0.49
N VAL A 150 2.28 -8.90 -1.18
CA VAL A 150 2.22 -8.52 -2.59
C VAL A 150 3.37 -9.13 -3.38
N LYS A 151 3.18 -9.26 -4.69
CA LYS A 151 4.17 -9.71 -5.67
C LYS A 151 4.23 -8.70 -6.82
N SER A 152 5.42 -8.45 -7.35
CA SER A 152 5.66 -7.62 -8.54
C SER A 152 5.41 -8.39 -9.83
#